data_AF-A0A7Z9Z7X5-F1
#
_entry.id   AF-A0A7Z9Z7X5-F1
#
_cell.length_a   1.000
_cell.length_b   1.000
_cell.length_c   1.000
_cell.angle_alpha   90.00
_cell.angle_beta   90.00
_cell.angle_gamma   90.00
#
_symmetry.space_group_name_H-M   'P 1'
#
loop_
_entity.id
_entity.type
_entity.pdbx_description
1 polymer ?
#
loop_
_entity_poly.entity_id
_entity_poly.type
_entity_poly.pdbx_seq_one_letter_code
_entity_poly.pdbx_strand_id
1 'polypeptide(L)'
;MAKKFFLLTFISLGLGFSASLSELLNTVQDLVTDYETSGKAICSPYLYTKLSQYYKYGKLYTAYGLEKPAINLLELASCSATPIDCSPYKYFTYNLHSKSFNQLFKKNPVLTAKVETSYNAYAEWWINKKFSGEDTYQTYKNLETILKKDFINSWTKFLKTADKPIYFRVSKSLKPADLFLLEILYNSYRLGFIKRVTFYGDKGDYIRLLHEGLISPKVQYQPYDCTNYNFLAVY
;
A
#
# COMPACT_ATOMS: atom_id res chain seq x y z
N MET A 1 -42.74 15.55 20.54
CA MET A 1 -41.56 16.09 19.83
C MET A 1 -40.56 14.96 19.58
N ALA A 2 -40.77 14.22 18.49
CA ALA A 2 -39.96 13.06 18.10
C ALA A 2 -39.34 13.38 16.74
N LYS A 3 -38.09 13.86 16.72
CA LYS A 3 -37.27 14.01 15.52
C LYS A 3 -35.81 13.94 15.95
N LYS A 4 -35.24 12.73 15.88
CA LYS A 4 -33.81 12.39 15.79
C LYS A 4 -33.65 10.93 16.19
N PHE A 5 -34.00 9.99 15.31
CA PHE A 5 -33.51 8.60 15.32
C PHE A 5 -34.09 7.86 14.11
N PHE A 6 -33.79 8.36 12.91
CA PHE A 6 -34.04 7.64 11.65
C PHE A 6 -32.96 8.08 10.66
N LEU A 7 -31.73 7.62 10.90
CA LEU A 7 -30.63 7.72 9.93
C LEU A 7 -29.58 6.63 10.22
N LEU A 8 -30.04 5.39 10.45
CA LEU A 8 -29.18 4.23 10.72
C LEU A 8 -29.66 2.96 10.02
N THR A 9 -30.61 3.06 9.10
CA THR A 9 -31.11 1.92 8.31
C THR A 9 -30.94 2.26 6.84
N PHE A 10 -30.39 1.30 6.08
CA PHE A 10 -29.89 1.38 4.69
C PHE A 10 -28.45 1.90 4.53
N ILE A 11 -27.48 1.07 4.91
CA ILE A 11 -26.56 0.36 3.98
C ILE A 11 -25.93 -0.77 4.84
N SER A 12 -26.76 -1.75 5.16
CA SER A 12 -26.29 -3.10 5.46
C SER A 12 -26.59 -3.92 4.21
N LEU A 13 -25.98 -3.52 3.09
CA LEU A 13 -25.86 -4.39 1.92
C LEU A 13 -24.80 -5.41 2.31
N GLY A 14 -25.28 -6.63 2.60
CA GLY A 14 -24.43 -7.79 2.67
C GLY A 14 -23.75 -7.98 1.31
N LEU A 15 -22.57 -7.40 1.16
CA LEU A 15 -21.61 -7.82 0.14
C LEU A 15 -20.94 -9.09 0.69
N GLY A 16 -21.70 -10.20 0.64
CA GLY A 16 -21.07 -11.50 0.51
C GLY A 16 -20.26 -11.47 -0.78
N PHE A 17 -18.96 -11.72 -0.68
CA PHE A 17 -18.01 -11.60 -1.78
C PHE A 17 -18.35 -12.60 -2.91
N SER A 18 -19.19 -12.16 -3.85
CA SER A 18 -19.36 -12.75 -5.18
C SER A 18 -19.82 -11.70 -6.21
N ALA A 19 -19.40 -10.44 -6.06
CA ALA A 19 -19.67 -9.41 -7.06
C ALA A 19 -18.74 -9.61 -8.26
N SER A 20 -19.30 -9.54 -9.47
CA SER A 20 -18.52 -9.53 -10.71
C SER A 20 -17.63 -8.28 -10.79
N LEU A 21 -16.56 -8.33 -11.58
CA LEU A 21 -15.67 -7.18 -11.81
C LEU A 21 -16.45 -5.93 -12.30
N SER A 22 -17.47 -6.13 -13.14
CA SER A 22 -18.35 -5.07 -13.63
C SER A 22 -19.16 -4.41 -12.50
N GLU A 23 -19.76 -5.23 -11.61
CA GLU A 23 -20.52 -4.72 -10.46
C GLU A 23 -19.62 -3.95 -9.48
N LEU A 24 -18.40 -4.44 -9.23
CA LEU A 24 -17.42 -3.74 -8.40
C LEU A 24 -17.00 -2.41 -9.02
N LEU A 25 -16.75 -2.36 -10.33
CA LEU A 25 -16.40 -1.13 -11.03
C LEU A 25 -17.51 -0.07 -10.90
N ASN A 26 -18.77 -0.46 -11.14
CA ASN A 26 -19.91 0.45 -11.03
C ASN A 26 -20.09 0.92 -9.58
N THR A 27 -20.02 0.00 -8.62
CA THR A 27 -20.16 0.34 -7.19
C THR A 27 -19.11 1.36 -6.75
N VAL A 28 -17.84 1.15 -7.10
CA VAL A 28 -16.76 2.07 -6.72
C VAL A 28 -16.89 3.40 -7.45
N GLN A 29 -17.32 3.40 -8.72
CA GLN A 29 -17.58 4.62 -9.47
C GLN A 29 -18.67 5.48 -8.83
N ASP A 30 -19.77 4.87 -8.38
CA ASP A 30 -20.86 5.55 -7.69
C ASP A 30 -20.37 6.15 -6.37
N LEU A 31 -19.54 5.41 -5.61
CA LEU A 31 -18.91 5.92 -4.38
C LEU A 31 -18.01 7.12 -4.64
N VAL A 32 -17.17 7.09 -5.68
CA VAL A 32 -16.31 8.23 -6.05
C VAL A 32 -17.17 9.45 -6.38
N THR A 33 -18.22 9.24 -7.18
CA THR A 33 -19.16 10.29 -7.60
C THR A 33 -19.90 10.91 -6.41
N ASP A 34 -20.37 10.10 -5.46
CA ASP A 34 -20.98 10.58 -4.21
C ASP A 34 -20.00 11.43 -3.40
N TYR A 35 -18.75 10.99 -3.24
CA TYR A 35 -17.75 11.76 -2.50
C TYR A 35 -17.47 13.14 -3.10
N GLU A 36 -17.47 13.22 -4.44
CA GLU A 36 -17.24 14.46 -5.19
C GLU A 36 -18.46 15.38 -5.12
N THR A 37 -19.66 14.87 -5.34
CA THR A 37 -20.90 15.66 -5.43
C THR A 37 -21.46 16.09 -4.07
N SER A 38 -21.24 15.30 -3.01
CA SER A 38 -21.70 15.61 -1.65
C SER A 38 -20.73 16.45 -0.82
N GLY A 39 -19.55 16.80 -1.37
CA GLY A 39 -18.52 17.56 -0.66
C GLY A 39 -17.74 16.77 0.39
N LYS A 40 -18.02 15.46 0.57
CA LYS A 40 -17.27 14.58 1.49
C LYS A 40 -15.77 14.54 1.19
N ALA A 41 -15.38 14.73 -0.08
CA ALA A 41 -13.98 14.80 -0.49
C ALA A 41 -13.18 15.89 0.23
N ILE A 42 -13.81 17.04 0.56
CA ILE A 42 -13.18 18.15 1.27
C ILE A 42 -12.98 17.80 2.75
N CYS A 43 -13.99 17.17 3.37
CA CYS A 43 -13.97 16.81 4.79
C CYS A 43 -13.04 15.61 5.07
N SER A 44 -12.92 14.69 4.10
CA SER A 44 -12.20 13.43 4.24
C SER A 44 -11.20 13.21 3.10
N PRO A 45 -10.21 14.10 2.90
CA PRO A 45 -9.34 14.10 1.73
C PRO A 45 -8.47 12.83 1.63
N TYR A 46 -8.11 12.24 2.77
CA TYR A 46 -7.39 10.96 2.81
C TYR A 46 -8.21 9.82 2.21
N LEU A 47 -9.46 9.64 2.69
CA LEU A 47 -10.34 8.55 2.28
C LEU A 47 -10.74 8.69 0.82
N TYR A 48 -11.11 9.91 0.41
CA TYR A 48 -11.39 10.21 -1.00
C TYR A 48 -10.20 9.89 -1.90
N THR A 49 -9.00 10.33 -1.52
CA THR A 49 -7.79 10.06 -2.32
C THR A 49 -7.54 8.56 -2.42
N LYS A 50 -7.71 7.78 -1.35
CA LYS A 50 -7.57 6.32 -1.40
C LYS A 50 -8.58 5.67 -2.33
N LEU A 51 -9.86 5.96 -2.14
CA LEU A 51 -10.96 5.46 -2.96
C LEU A 51 -10.70 5.74 -4.44
N SER A 52 -10.44 7.00 -4.79
CA SER A 52 -10.18 7.44 -6.16
C SER A 52 -8.94 6.80 -6.79
N GLN A 53 -7.82 6.69 -6.05
CA GLN A 53 -6.60 6.08 -6.57
C GLN A 53 -6.74 4.56 -6.75
N TYR A 54 -7.34 3.85 -5.80
CA TYR A 54 -7.58 2.42 -5.95
C TYR A 54 -8.55 2.13 -7.09
N TYR A 55 -9.60 2.95 -7.27
CA TYR A 55 -10.47 2.87 -8.45
C TYR A 55 -9.71 3.05 -9.76
N LYS A 56 -8.84 4.08 -9.84
CA LYS A 56 -7.96 4.31 -11.00
C LYS A 56 -7.11 3.08 -11.29
N TYR A 57 -6.46 2.49 -10.28
CA TYR A 57 -5.65 1.29 -10.49
C TYR A 57 -6.51 0.09 -10.87
N GLY A 58 -7.66 -0.13 -10.22
CA GLY A 58 -8.59 -1.20 -10.59
C GLY A 58 -8.96 -1.17 -12.08
N LYS A 59 -9.39 0.00 -12.58
CA LYS A 59 -9.64 0.22 -14.02
C LYS A 59 -8.41 -0.06 -14.88
N LEU A 60 -7.23 0.36 -14.43
CA LEU A 60 -6.00 0.13 -15.14
C LEU A 60 -5.74 -1.37 -15.30
N TYR A 61 -5.81 -2.16 -14.23
CA TYR A 61 -5.60 -3.60 -14.31
C TYR A 61 -6.67 -4.30 -15.16
N THR A 62 -7.94 -3.87 -15.08
CA THR A 62 -9.00 -4.35 -15.98
C THR A 62 -8.64 -4.15 -17.45
N ALA A 63 -8.11 -2.97 -17.82
CA ALA A 63 -7.72 -2.69 -19.20
C ALA A 63 -6.56 -3.56 -19.71
N TYR A 64 -5.80 -4.21 -18.81
CA TYR A 64 -4.75 -5.17 -19.13
C TYR A 64 -5.21 -6.64 -18.96
N GLY A 65 -6.50 -6.91 -18.77
CA GLY A 65 -7.02 -8.27 -18.61
C GLY A 65 -6.62 -8.95 -17.30
N LEU A 66 -6.16 -8.19 -16.30
CA LEU A 66 -5.72 -8.69 -15.00
C LEU A 66 -6.87 -8.64 -14.00
N GLU A 67 -7.84 -9.53 -14.15
CA GLU A 67 -9.10 -9.48 -13.41
C GLU A 67 -8.92 -9.60 -11.89
N LYS A 68 -8.17 -10.60 -11.41
CA LYS A 68 -7.98 -10.80 -9.96
C LYS A 68 -7.28 -9.61 -9.29
N PRO A 69 -6.16 -9.08 -9.82
CA PRO A 69 -5.59 -7.83 -9.31
C PRO A 69 -6.55 -6.64 -9.37
N ALA A 70 -7.36 -6.52 -10.44
CA ALA A 70 -8.35 -5.46 -10.55
C ALA A 70 -9.42 -5.55 -9.44
N ILE A 71 -9.96 -6.74 -9.20
CA ILE A 71 -10.90 -7.02 -8.11
C ILE A 71 -10.29 -6.63 -6.76
N ASN A 72 -9.07 -7.08 -6.46
CA ASN A 72 -8.38 -6.76 -5.20
C ASN A 72 -8.28 -5.24 -4.96
N LEU A 73 -7.96 -4.48 -6.00
CA LEU A 73 -7.84 -3.01 -5.91
C LEU A 73 -9.21 -2.34 -5.74
N LEU A 74 -10.24 -2.80 -6.44
CA LEU A 74 -11.59 -2.25 -6.31
C LEU A 74 -12.21 -2.55 -4.95
N GLU A 75 -11.94 -3.72 -4.38
CA GLU A 75 -12.32 -4.03 -3.00
C GLU A 75 -11.65 -3.06 -2.03
N LEU A 76 -10.33 -2.82 -2.13
CA LEU A 76 -9.64 -1.81 -1.31
C LEU A 76 -10.25 -0.41 -1.44
N ALA A 77 -10.72 -0.05 -2.63
CA ALA A 77 -11.44 1.19 -2.87
C ALA A 77 -12.74 1.22 -2.05
N SER A 78 -13.62 0.23 -2.23
CA SER A 78 -14.89 0.09 -1.49
C SER A 78 -14.68 0.13 0.03
N CYS A 79 -13.68 -0.58 0.52
CA CYS A 79 -13.34 -0.67 1.94
C CYS A 79 -12.75 0.61 2.52
N SER A 80 -12.29 1.53 1.67
CA SER A 80 -11.91 2.87 2.12
C SER A 80 -13.13 3.74 2.40
N ALA A 81 -14.27 3.44 1.76
CA ALA A 81 -15.51 4.18 1.92
C ALA A 81 -16.40 3.63 3.06
N THR A 82 -16.29 2.35 3.38
CA THR A 82 -17.09 1.68 4.43
C THR A 82 -16.19 1.02 5.48
N PRO A 83 -16.49 1.11 6.78
CA PRO A 83 -15.74 0.41 7.83
C PRO A 83 -16.12 -1.07 7.89
N ILE A 84 -16.07 -1.76 6.75
CA ILE A 84 -16.19 -3.21 6.65
C ILE A 84 -14.79 -3.78 6.84
N ASP A 85 -14.66 -4.88 7.59
CA ASP A 85 -13.40 -5.57 7.72
C ASP A 85 -13.02 -6.25 6.41
N CYS A 86 -12.21 -5.56 5.61
CA CYS A 86 -11.78 -6.05 4.33
C CYS A 86 -10.37 -6.62 4.40
N SER A 87 -10.25 -7.81 3.82
CA SER A 87 -9.02 -8.61 3.80
C SER A 87 -8.13 -8.52 2.55
N PRO A 88 -8.29 -7.61 1.54
CA PRO A 88 -7.25 -7.49 0.53
C PRO A 88 -6.10 -6.57 1.00
N TYR A 89 -4.96 -6.80 0.35
CA TYR A 89 -3.61 -6.46 0.76
C TYR A 89 -3.37 -5.01 1.22
N LYS A 90 -2.98 -4.86 2.48
CA LYS A 90 -2.50 -3.60 3.05
C LYS A 90 -0.98 -3.61 3.19
N TYR A 91 -0.24 -3.92 2.12
CA TYR A 91 1.21 -4.13 2.17
C TYR A 91 1.94 -2.94 2.78
N PHE A 92 1.63 -1.72 2.33
CA PHE A 92 2.26 -0.52 2.85
C PHE A 92 2.03 -0.34 4.37
N THR A 93 0.80 -0.49 4.86
CA THR A 93 0.53 -0.34 6.30
C THR A 93 0.97 -1.54 7.13
N TYR A 94 1.12 -2.72 6.51
CA TYR A 94 1.72 -3.89 7.13
C TYR A 94 3.22 -3.66 7.40
N ASN A 95 3.89 -3.08 6.41
CA ASN A 95 5.32 -2.81 6.45
C ASN A 95 5.67 -1.48 7.13
N LEU A 96 4.79 -0.48 7.17
CA LEU A 96 5.08 0.80 7.82
C LEU A 96 4.67 0.76 9.28
N HIS A 97 5.59 1.11 10.19
CA HIS A 97 5.28 1.15 11.62
C HIS A 97 4.20 2.21 11.90
N SER A 98 3.25 1.87 12.80
CA SER A 98 2.07 2.71 13.09
C SER A 98 2.43 4.13 13.52
N LYS A 99 3.50 4.30 14.30
CA LYS A 99 4.01 5.64 14.69
C LYS A 99 4.38 6.48 13.47
N SER A 100 5.14 5.91 12.53
CA SER A 100 5.53 6.60 11.31
C SER A 100 4.31 6.91 10.45
N PHE A 101 3.41 5.92 10.25
CA PHE A 101 2.15 6.12 9.51
C PHE A 101 1.30 7.25 10.10
N ASN A 102 1.10 7.27 11.42
CA ASN A 102 0.28 8.28 12.09
C ASN A 102 0.87 9.70 11.95
N GLN A 103 2.20 9.84 11.98
CA GLN A 103 2.87 11.12 11.76
C GLN A 103 2.62 11.62 10.34
N LEU A 104 2.77 10.74 9.35
CA LEU A 104 2.57 11.07 7.93
C LEU A 104 1.12 11.44 7.62
N PHE A 105 0.18 10.63 8.11
CA PHE A 105 -1.25 10.86 7.95
C PHE A 105 -1.65 12.23 8.50
N LYS A 106 -1.17 12.59 9.69
CA LYS A 106 -1.43 13.90 10.30
C LYS A 106 -0.81 15.06 9.51
N LYS A 107 0.40 14.89 9.00
CA LYS A 107 1.17 15.94 8.32
C LYS A 107 0.72 16.18 6.88
N ASN A 108 0.46 15.12 6.12
CA ASN A 108 0.05 15.20 4.73
C ASN A 108 -0.85 14.01 4.35
N PRO A 109 -2.16 14.09 4.63
CA PRO A 109 -3.08 12.98 4.37
C PRO A 109 -3.13 12.61 2.89
N VAL A 110 -3.18 13.59 1.98
CA VAL A 110 -3.27 13.33 0.53
C VAL A 110 -2.02 12.61 0.00
N LEU A 111 -0.83 13.05 0.42
CA LEU A 111 0.41 12.35 0.04
C LEU A 111 0.46 10.94 0.62
N THR A 112 0.02 10.77 1.88
CA THR A 112 -0.02 9.46 2.56
C THR A 112 -0.93 8.48 1.80
N ALA A 113 -2.10 8.92 1.38
CA ALA A 113 -3.01 8.12 0.55
C ALA A 113 -2.37 7.75 -0.81
N LYS A 114 -1.73 8.71 -1.50
CA LYS A 114 -1.06 8.47 -2.79
C LYS A 114 0.09 7.48 -2.68
N VAL A 115 0.95 7.60 -1.66
CA VAL A 115 2.05 6.65 -1.47
C VAL A 115 1.53 5.26 -1.08
N GLU A 116 0.51 5.17 -0.21
CA GLU A 116 -0.10 3.88 0.15
C GLU A 116 -0.67 3.16 -1.07
N THR A 117 -1.54 3.85 -1.82
CA THR A 117 -2.24 3.26 -2.98
C THR A 117 -1.26 2.86 -4.09
N SER A 118 -0.28 3.71 -4.40
CA SER A 118 0.74 3.40 -5.42
C SER A 118 1.72 2.31 -4.98
N TYR A 119 2.09 2.26 -3.69
CA TYR A 119 2.87 1.16 -3.12
C TYR A 119 2.10 -0.15 -3.25
N ASN A 120 0.84 -0.17 -2.82
CA ASN A 120 0.04 -1.39 -2.85
C ASN A 120 -0.22 -1.88 -4.28
N ALA A 121 -0.53 -0.97 -5.22
CA ALA A 121 -0.68 -1.34 -6.62
C ALA A 121 0.64 -1.90 -7.19
N TYR A 122 1.77 -1.24 -6.98
CA TYR A 122 3.03 -1.75 -7.53
C TYR A 122 3.49 -3.06 -6.85
N ALA A 123 3.28 -3.18 -5.54
CA ALA A 123 3.54 -4.41 -4.80
C ALA A 123 2.68 -5.57 -5.33
N GLU A 124 1.40 -5.32 -5.61
CA GLU A 124 0.50 -6.34 -6.18
C GLU A 124 1.05 -6.85 -7.51
N TRP A 125 1.44 -5.96 -8.43
CA TRP A 125 2.05 -6.38 -9.69
C TRP A 125 3.36 -7.14 -9.47
N TRP A 126 4.25 -6.63 -8.62
CA TRP A 126 5.58 -7.22 -8.38
C TRP A 126 5.48 -8.61 -7.75
N ILE A 127 4.62 -8.77 -6.74
CA ILE A 127 4.43 -10.04 -6.01
C ILE A 127 3.85 -11.07 -6.97
N ASN A 128 2.79 -10.72 -7.71
CA ASN A 128 2.20 -11.64 -8.67
C ASN A 128 3.23 -12.00 -9.76
N LYS A 129 3.92 -11.05 -10.38
CA LYS A 129 4.98 -11.35 -11.36
C LYS A 129 6.07 -12.28 -10.79
N LYS A 130 6.50 -12.05 -9.56
CA LYS A 130 7.61 -12.79 -8.96
C LYS A 130 7.24 -14.22 -8.53
N PHE A 131 6.01 -14.43 -8.07
CA PHE A 131 5.63 -15.68 -7.41
C PHE A 131 4.51 -16.48 -8.10
N SER A 132 3.74 -15.88 -9.00
CA SER A 132 2.63 -16.60 -9.67
C SER A 132 3.04 -17.40 -10.89
N GLY A 133 4.24 -17.14 -11.45
CA GLY A 133 4.68 -17.79 -12.69
C GLY A 133 3.79 -17.51 -13.90
N GLU A 134 2.82 -16.59 -13.81
CA GLU A 134 1.90 -16.28 -14.89
C GLU A 134 2.64 -15.57 -16.04
N ASP A 135 2.70 -16.22 -17.21
CA ASP A 135 3.22 -15.66 -18.47
C ASP A 135 2.55 -14.33 -18.83
N THR A 136 1.31 -14.14 -18.37
CA THR A 136 0.50 -12.93 -18.48
C THR A 136 1.27 -11.67 -18.07
N TYR A 137 2.16 -11.71 -17.08
CA TYR A 137 2.89 -10.51 -16.65
C TYR A 137 4.11 -10.17 -17.51
N GLN A 138 4.67 -11.14 -18.24
CA GLN A 138 5.85 -10.90 -19.08
C GLN A 138 5.51 -10.02 -20.29
N THR A 139 4.25 -10.02 -20.71
CA THR A 139 3.78 -9.28 -21.89
C THR A 139 3.37 -7.83 -21.58
N TYR A 140 3.20 -7.44 -20.30
CA TYR A 140 2.66 -6.13 -19.89
C TYR A 140 3.70 -5.14 -19.36
N LYS A 141 4.80 -4.92 -20.09
CA LYS A 141 5.85 -3.95 -19.73
C LYS A 141 5.34 -2.50 -19.56
N ASN A 142 4.31 -2.12 -20.29
CA ASN A 142 3.71 -0.79 -20.17
C ASN A 142 3.02 -0.59 -18.82
N LEU A 143 2.31 -1.62 -18.32
CA LEU A 143 1.70 -1.58 -16.99
C LEU A 143 2.76 -1.40 -15.91
N GLU A 144 3.83 -2.21 -15.95
CA GLU A 144 4.97 -2.07 -15.03
C GLU A 144 5.49 -0.63 -15.00
N THR A 145 5.69 -0.05 -16.18
CA THR A 145 6.25 1.29 -16.33
C THR A 145 5.33 2.35 -15.70
N ILE A 146 4.01 2.24 -15.90
CA ILE A 146 3.02 3.16 -15.33
C ILE A 146 3.03 3.04 -13.79
N LEU A 147 2.91 1.82 -13.27
CA LEU A 147 2.86 1.56 -11.82
C LEU A 147 4.14 2.03 -11.12
N LYS A 148 5.30 1.66 -11.68
CA LYS A 148 6.61 2.03 -11.14
C LYS A 148 6.82 3.54 -11.15
N LYS A 149 6.41 4.23 -12.21
CA LYS A 149 6.50 5.70 -12.31
C LYS A 149 5.64 6.38 -11.25
N ASP A 150 4.37 6.02 -11.14
CA ASP A 150 3.45 6.60 -10.16
C ASP A 150 3.91 6.33 -8.72
N PHE A 151 4.41 5.12 -8.46
CA PHE A 151 5.03 4.74 -7.21
C PHE A 151 6.27 5.59 -6.90
N ILE A 152 7.27 5.63 -7.77
CA ILE A 152 8.53 6.37 -7.53
C ILE A 152 8.26 7.86 -7.27
N ASN A 153 7.33 8.47 -8.00
CA ASN A 153 6.95 9.87 -7.81
C ASN A 153 6.41 10.13 -6.39
N SER A 154 5.48 9.28 -5.94
CA SER A 154 4.87 9.39 -4.61
C SER A 154 5.88 9.04 -3.51
N TRP A 155 6.63 7.96 -3.69
CA TRP A 155 7.63 7.44 -2.76
C TRP A 155 8.77 8.41 -2.51
N THR A 156 9.31 9.03 -3.56
CA THR A 156 10.39 10.01 -3.44
C THR A 156 9.93 11.23 -2.65
N LYS A 157 8.71 11.73 -2.93
CA LYS A 157 8.13 12.84 -2.19
C LYS A 157 7.86 12.48 -0.73
N PHE A 158 7.39 11.26 -0.48
CA PHE A 158 7.22 10.68 0.85
C PHE A 158 8.56 10.67 1.62
N LEU A 159 9.62 10.07 1.09
CA LEU A 159 10.94 9.99 1.75
C LEU A 159 11.56 11.37 2.04
N LYS A 160 11.29 12.36 1.18
CA LYS A 160 11.78 13.73 1.35
C LYS A 160 11.07 14.52 2.46
N THR A 161 9.78 14.24 2.68
CA THR A 161 8.91 15.07 3.54
C THR A 161 8.58 14.43 4.88
N ALA A 162 8.73 13.11 4.97
CA ALA A 162 8.55 12.34 6.20
C ALA A 162 9.55 12.76 7.27
N ASP A 163 9.08 12.83 8.52
CA ASP A 163 9.96 12.99 9.66
C ASP A 163 10.77 11.71 9.86
N LYS A 164 12.06 11.87 10.14
CA LYS A 164 13.01 10.76 10.25
C LYS A 164 13.33 10.48 11.72
N PRO A 165 13.63 9.22 12.08
CA PRO A 165 13.61 8.04 11.22
C PRO A 165 12.21 7.54 10.85
N ILE A 166 12.09 6.99 9.64
CA ILE A 166 10.90 6.23 9.21
C ILE A 166 11.14 4.77 9.54
N TYR A 167 10.25 4.16 10.32
CA TYR A 167 10.38 2.77 10.73
C TYR A 167 9.55 1.86 9.85
N PHE A 168 10.21 0.90 9.23
CA PHE A 168 9.57 -0.19 8.49
C PHE A 168 9.73 -1.49 9.24
N ARG A 169 8.65 -2.26 9.35
CA ARG A 169 8.57 -3.61 9.89
C ARG A 169 8.83 -4.63 8.78
N VAL A 170 9.70 -5.58 9.09
CA VAL A 170 10.00 -6.75 8.27
C VAL A 170 9.67 -8.00 9.09
N SER A 171 8.79 -8.87 8.61
CA SER A 171 8.51 -10.11 9.33
C SER A 171 9.71 -11.07 9.29
N LYS A 172 9.93 -11.84 10.36
CA LYS A 172 11.02 -12.83 10.39
C LYS A 172 10.86 -13.95 9.35
N SER A 173 9.62 -14.21 8.95
CA SER A 173 9.27 -15.21 7.93
C SER A 173 9.44 -14.70 6.49
N LEU A 174 9.81 -13.43 6.30
CA LEU A 174 10.04 -12.80 4.98
C LEU A 174 8.91 -13.05 3.98
N LYS A 175 7.72 -12.54 4.31
CA LYS A 175 6.56 -12.61 3.40
C LYS A 175 6.86 -11.87 2.08
N PRO A 176 6.13 -12.15 0.99
CA PRO A 176 6.34 -11.46 -0.28
C PRO A 176 6.37 -9.92 -0.19
N ALA A 177 5.54 -9.34 0.67
CA ALA A 177 5.51 -7.90 0.94
C ALA A 177 6.81 -7.37 1.59
N ASP A 178 7.43 -8.16 2.46
CA ASP A 178 8.72 -7.83 3.08
C ASP A 178 9.84 -7.82 2.03
N LEU A 179 9.82 -8.79 1.11
CA LEU A 179 10.81 -8.85 0.02
C LEU A 179 10.65 -7.66 -0.94
N PHE A 180 9.41 -7.26 -1.24
CA PHE A 180 9.14 -6.04 -2.00
C PHE A 180 9.67 -4.80 -1.26
N LEU A 181 9.36 -4.65 0.04
CA LEU A 181 9.88 -3.56 0.87
C LEU A 181 11.42 -3.49 0.81
N LEU A 182 12.10 -4.62 1.02
CA LEU A 182 13.55 -4.72 1.03
C LEU A 182 14.15 -4.27 -0.30
N GLU A 183 13.58 -4.73 -1.43
CA GLU A 183 13.99 -4.30 -2.77
C GLU A 183 13.80 -2.79 -2.98
N ILE A 184 12.65 -2.25 -2.57
CA ILE A 184 12.37 -0.80 -2.66
C ILE A 184 13.35 0.01 -1.82
N LEU A 185 13.63 -0.40 -0.58
CA LEU A 185 14.56 0.30 0.30
C LEU A 185 15.99 0.24 -0.22
N TYR A 186 16.43 -0.92 -0.70
CA TYR A 186 17.74 -1.10 -1.32
C TYR A 186 17.91 -0.21 -2.56
N ASN A 187 16.91 -0.18 -3.45
CA ASN A 187 16.92 0.68 -4.63
C ASN A 187 16.85 2.17 -4.27
N SER A 188 16.06 2.53 -3.26
CA SER A 188 15.98 3.92 -2.77
C SER A 188 17.33 4.39 -2.20
N TYR A 189 18.05 3.50 -1.52
CA TYR A 189 19.42 3.76 -1.07
C TYR A 189 20.39 3.95 -2.25
N ARG A 190 20.35 3.05 -3.26
CA ARG A 190 21.18 3.16 -4.47
C ARG A 190 20.94 4.43 -5.28
N LEU A 191 19.70 4.89 -5.33
CA LEU A 191 19.30 6.12 -6.03
C LEU A 191 19.55 7.40 -5.19
N GLY A 192 20.06 7.27 -3.96
CA GLY A 192 20.38 8.40 -3.10
C GLY A 192 19.17 9.05 -2.42
N PHE A 193 18.00 8.42 -2.44
CA PHE A 193 16.81 8.90 -1.72
C PHE A 193 16.88 8.67 -0.21
N ILE A 194 17.68 7.68 0.19
CA ILE A 194 17.95 7.32 1.59
C ILE A 194 19.43 7.52 1.85
N LYS A 195 19.78 8.23 2.93
CA LYS A 195 21.17 8.47 3.31
C LYS A 195 21.71 7.34 4.17
N ARG A 196 20.88 6.81 5.07
CA ARG A 196 21.28 5.78 6.01
C ARG A 196 20.10 4.86 6.34
N VAL A 197 20.40 3.57 6.45
CA VAL A 197 19.48 2.56 6.95
C VAL A 197 20.12 1.88 8.15
N THR A 198 19.33 1.69 9.21
CA THR A 198 19.73 0.94 10.40
C THR A 198 18.76 -0.22 10.59
N PHE A 199 19.30 -1.44 10.69
CA PHE A 199 18.55 -2.63 11.04
C PHE A 199 18.52 -2.80 12.56
N TYR A 200 17.32 -3.00 13.11
CA TYR A 200 17.08 -3.35 14.50
C TYR A 200 16.49 -4.75 14.56
N GLY A 201 17.24 -5.71 15.11
CA GLY A 201 16.78 -7.09 15.23
C GLY A 201 17.84 -8.06 15.70
N ASP A 202 17.56 -9.34 15.52
CA ASP A 202 18.51 -10.41 15.81
C ASP A 202 19.73 -10.35 14.88
N LYS A 203 20.91 -10.62 15.45
CA LYS A 203 22.17 -10.65 14.68
C LYS A 203 22.13 -11.72 13.58
N GLY A 204 21.49 -12.85 13.84
CA GLY A 204 21.32 -13.92 12.85
C GLY A 204 20.51 -13.47 11.64
N ASP A 205 19.38 -12.79 11.88
CA ASP A 205 18.54 -12.24 10.82
C ASP A 205 19.27 -11.16 10.01
N TYR A 206 20.01 -10.28 10.68
CA TYR A 206 20.84 -9.27 10.01
C TYR A 206 21.85 -9.91 9.06
N ILE A 207 22.61 -10.92 9.54
CA ILE A 207 23.60 -11.63 8.73
C ILE A 207 22.93 -12.37 7.57
N ARG A 208 21.78 -13.02 7.80
CA ARG A 208 21.00 -13.70 6.75
C ARG A 208 20.62 -12.73 5.64
N LEU A 209 20.02 -11.59 5.99
CA LEU A 209 19.59 -10.58 5.01
C LEU A 209 20.78 -9.98 4.22
N LEU A 210 21.94 -9.83 4.86
CA LEU A 210 23.17 -9.42 4.17
C LEU A 210 23.66 -10.48 3.18
N HIS A 211 23.75 -11.73 3.63
CA HIS A 211 24.25 -12.84 2.82
C HIS A 211 23.37 -13.11 1.60
N GLU A 212 22.05 -12.99 1.76
CA GLU A 212 21.08 -13.10 0.66
C GLU A 212 21.05 -11.86 -0.25
N GLY A 213 21.82 -10.81 0.06
CA GLY A 213 21.87 -9.58 -0.72
C GLY A 213 20.60 -8.73 -0.65
N LEU A 214 19.72 -9.00 0.32
CA LEU A 214 18.45 -8.29 0.50
C LEU A 214 18.63 -6.91 1.15
N ILE A 215 19.73 -6.70 1.88
CA ILE A 215 20.13 -5.39 2.41
C ILE A 215 21.58 -5.08 2.04
N SER A 216 21.91 -3.79 1.98
CA SER A 216 23.28 -3.34 1.67
C SER A 216 24.26 -3.67 2.80
N PRO A 217 25.53 -4.00 2.51
CA PRO A 217 26.58 -4.08 3.53
C PRO A 217 26.79 -2.78 4.34
N LYS A 218 26.29 -1.64 3.84
CA LYS A 218 26.34 -0.35 4.53
C LYS A 218 25.20 -0.15 5.55
N VAL A 219 24.26 -1.10 5.66
CA VAL A 219 23.19 -1.05 6.66
C VAL A 219 23.80 -1.26 8.04
N GLN A 220 23.58 -0.30 8.94
CA GLN A 220 24.08 -0.38 10.31
C GLN A 220 23.27 -1.38 11.12
N TYR A 221 23.93 -2.16 11.96
CA TYR A 221 23.29 -3.10 12.88
C TYR A 221 23.09 -2.47 14.25
N GLN A 222 21.89 -2.66 14.82
CA GLN A 222 21.57 -2.37 16.21
C GLN A 222 20.83 -3.58 16.80
N PRO A 223 21.22 -4.07 17.99
CA PRO A 223 20.51 -5.17 18.61
C PRO A 223 19.11 -4.71 19.03
N TYR A 224 18.11 -5.55 18.75
CA TYR A 224 16.74 -5.38 19.22
C TYR A 224 16.10 -6.75 19.28
N ASP A 225 15.45 -7.05 20.41
CA ASP A 225 14.78 -8.32 20.61
C ASP A 225 13.27 -8.16 20.40
N CYS A 226 12.77 -8.82 19.36
CA CYS A 226 11.35 -9.01 19.14
C CYS A 226 11.14 -10.36 18.47
N THR A 227 10.16 -11.12 18.93
CA THR A 227 9.92 -12.49 18.48
C THR A 227 9.39 -12.58 17.05
N ASN A 228 8.65 -11.57 16.59
CA ASN A 228 7.82 -11.70 15.37
C ASN A 228 8.29 -10.84 14.19
N TYR A 229 9.13 -9.83 14.42
CA TYR A 229 9.55 -8.90 13.37
C TYR A 229 10.84 -8.17 13.74
N ASN A 230 11.52 -7.68 12.71
CA ASN A 230 12.64 -6.75 12.80
C ASN A 230 12.21 -5.39 12.25
N PHE A 231 13.03 -4.36 12.51
CA PHE A 231 12.82 -3.03 11.94
C PHE A 231 13.97 -2.57 11.06
N LEU A 232 13.61 -1.82 10.02
CA LEU A 232 14.52 -0.98 9.26
C LEU A 232 14.16 0.47 9.52
N ALA A 233 15.08 1.22 10.12
CA ALA A 233 14.96 2.66 10.30
C ALA A 233 15.67 3.38 9.14
N VAL A 234 14.94 4.26 8.46
CA VAL A 234 15.39 5.01 7.28
C VAL A 234 15.60 6.47 7.64
N TYR A 235 16.77 7.02 7.28
CA TYR A 235 17.20 8.41 7.49
C TYR A 235 17.64 9.10 6.18
#